data_AF-A0A447N8B1-F1
#
_entry.id   AF-A0A447N8B1-F1
#
_cell.length_a   1.000
_cell.length_b   1.000
_cell.length_c   1.000
_cell.angle_alpha   90.00
_cell.angle_beta   90.00
_cell.angle_gamma   90.00
#
_symmetry.space_group_name_H-M   'P 1'
#
loop_
_entity.id
_entity.type
_entity.pdbx_description
1 polymer ?
#
loop_
_entity_poly.entity_id
_entity_poly.type
_entity_poly.pdbx_seq_one_letter_code
_entity_poly.pdbx_strand_id
1 'polypeptide(L)'
;MSQAIGILELTSIAKRDGTRRCDAEKRQRRSTGQQDHLPGEVFTDARGDIGAVQQAIETGTSQAGEMLVDSLVLANIHPSVLPAISGLNSVDKRQAVGIVETWSVAACISAADRAVKGSNVTLVRVHMAFGIRR
;
A
#
# COMPACT_ATOMS: atom_id res chain seq x y z
N MET A 1 6.65 -13.25 -11.95
CA MET A 1 6.12 -13.60 -10.62
C MET A 1 5.20 -12.47 -10.20
N SER A 2 3.90 -12.71 -10.04
CA SER A 2 2.94 -11.67 -9.64
C SER A 2 3.25 -11.24 -8.22
N GLN A 3 3.49 -9.94 -8.01
CA GLN A 3 3.69 -9.40 -6.67
C GLN A 3 2.32 -9.12 -6.07
N ALA A 4 2.10 -9.66 -4.87
CA ALA A 4 0.96 -9.30 -4.05
C ALA A 4 1.36 -8.17 -3.10
N ILE A 5 0.45 -7.25 -2.79
CA ILE A 5 0.64 -6.21 -1.77
C ILE A 5 -0.54 -6.23 -0.80
N GLY A 6 -0.22 -6.01 0.48
CA GLY A 6 -1.20 -5.81 1.54
C GLY A 6 -1.05 -4.41 2.13
N ILE A 7 -2.17 -3.72 2.31
CA ILE A 7 -2.25 -2.39 2.92
C ILE A 7 -3.19 -2.47 4.12
N LEU A 8 -2.76 -1.91 5.24
CA LEU A 8 -3.55 -1.75 6.45
C LEU A 8 -3.51 -0.29 6.90
N GLU A 9 -4.64 0.39 6.78
CA GLU A 9 -4.79 1.80 7.11
C GLU A 9 -5.40 1.94 8.51
N LEU A 10 -4.73 2.70 9.38
CA LEU A 10 -5.11 2.86 10.79
C LEU A 10 -5.24 4.33 11.15
N THR A 11 -6.15 4.65 12.07
CA THR A 11 -6.38 6.02 12.55
C THR A 11 -5.29 6.54 13.51
N SER A 12 -4.43 5.66 14.05
CA SER A 12 -3.43 6.02 15.06
C SER A 12 -2.11 5.25 14.94
N ILE A 13 -1.02 5.97 15.18
CA ILE A 13 0.36 5.47 15.13
C ILE A 13 0.71 4.60 16.34
N ALA A 14 0.02 4.76 17.49
CA ALA A 14 0.44 4.16 18.77
C ALA A 14 0.24 2.63 18.87
N LYS A 15 -0.76 2.04 18.21
CA LYS A 15 -0.90 0.56 18.13
C LYS A 15 -0.02 -0.07 17.04
N ARG A 16 0.71 0.72 16.23
CA ARG A 16 1.57 0.18 15.15
C ARG A 16 2.64 -0.76 15.66
N ASP A 17 3.25 -0.49 16.82
CA ASP A 17 4.32 -1.34 17.37
C ASP A 17 3.80 -2.71 17.82
N GLY A 18 2.53 -2.80 18.25
CA GLY A 18 1.88 -4.07 18.59
C GLY A 18 1.64 -4.95 17.37
N THR A 19 1.04 -4.40 16.32
CA THR A 19 0.72 -5.16 15.09
C THR A 19 1.98 -5.52 14.29
N ARG A 20 2.98 -4.62 14.20
CA ARG A 20 4.26 -4.89 13.51
C ARG A 20 5.04 -6.03 14.16
N ARG A 21 4.98 -6.16 15.48
CA ARG A 21 5.72 -7.20 16.23
C ARG A 21 5.10 -8.58 16.02
N CYS A 22 3.77 -8.67 15.94
CA CYS A 22 3.06 -9.93 15.63
C CYS A 22 3.32 -10.42 14.19
N ASP A 23 3.42 -9.51 13.22
CA ASP A 23 3.73 -9.86 11.83
C ASP A 23 5.19 -10.33 11.65
N ALA A 24 6.13 -9.74 12.40
CA ALA A 24 7.54 -10.12 12.37
C ALA A 24 7.78 -11.54 12.93
N GLU A 25 7.02 -11.95 13.95
CA GLU A 25 7.12 -13.29 14.54
C GLU A 25 6.58 -14.40 13.62
N LYS A 26 5.70 -14.08 12.66
CA LYS A 26 5.13 -15.05 11.70
C LYS A 26 5.89 -15.17 10.37
N ARG A 27 6.78 -14.23 10.01
CA ARG A 27 7.49 -14.22 8.72
C ARG A 27 8.90 -14.81 8.79
N GLN A 28 9.10 -15.99 8.18
CA GLN A 28 10.43 -16.45 7.76
C GLN A 28 10.89 -15.69 6.49
N ARG A 29 11.77 -14.70 6.69
CA ARG A 29 12.79 -14.14 5.78
C ARG A 29 12.41 -13.78 4.32
N ARG A 30 12.33 -12.47 4.06
CA ARG A 30 13.23 -11.71 3.15
C ARG A 30 12.96 -10.22 3.35
N SER A 31 13.74 -9.60 4.24
CA SER A 31 13.84 -8.15 4.35
C SER A 31 14.72 -7.65 3.20
N THR A 32 14.13 -7.00 2.21
CA THR A 32 14.90 -6.28 1.20
C THR A 32 14.27 -4.91 1.02
N GLY A 33 15.01 -3.87 1.40
CA GLY A 33 14.80 -2.51 0.90
C GLY A 33 13.96 -1.61 1.81
N GLN A 34 14.68 -0.86 2.63
CA GLN A 34 14.42 0.50 3.12
C GLN A 34 13.11 0.83 3.86
N GLN A 35 13.31 1.33 5.08
CA GLN A 35 12.31 1.98 5.90
C GLN A 35 11.89 3.31 5.26
N ASP A 36 10.69 3.37 4.69
CA ASP A 36 10.02 4.64 4.47
C ASP A 36 9.11 4.92 5.68
N HIS A 37 9.59 5.80 6.55
CA HIS A 37 8.81 6.34 7.66
C HIS A 37 7.76 7.33 7.10
N LEU A 38 6.56 6.82 6.81
CA LEU A 38 5.39 7.65 6.51
C LEU A 38 4.42 7.63 7.72
N PRO A 39 3.93 8.79 8.20
CA PRO A 39 3.05 8.88 9.37
C PRO A 39 1.60 8.53 9.03
N GLY A 40 1.19 7.26 9.24
CA GLY A 40 -0.22 6.82 9.21
C GLY A 40 -0.44 5.32 8.92
N GLU A 41 0.33 4.66 8.07
CA GLU A 41 0.04 3.28 7.65
C GLU A 41 1.00 2.18 8.14
N VAL A 42 0.49 0.98 8.41
CA VAL A 42 1.35 -0.21 8.47
C VAL A 42 1.50 -0.74 7.05
N PHE A 43 2.67 -0.45 6.48
CA PHE A 43 3.15 -0.99 5.22
C PHE A 43 3.73 -2.39 5.51
N THR A 44 2.97 -3.45 5.27
CA THR A 44 3.55 -4.81 5.25
C THR A 44 3.70 -5.25 3.80
N ASP A 45 4.76 -4.77 3.16
CA ASP A 45 5.25 -5.27 1.88
C ASP A 45 5.60 -6.77 2.05
N ALA A 46 4.63 -7.68 1.87
CA ALA A 46 4.94 -9.05 1.50
C ALA A 46 5.07 -9.07 -0.01
N ARG A 47 6.24 -8.71 -0.52
CA ARG A 47 6.65 -9.22 -1.83
C ARG A 47 6.76 -10.74 -1.67
N GLY A 48 5.68 -11.43 -2.00
CA GLY A 48 5.56 -12.84 -1.70
C GLY A 48 4.28 -13.44 -2.24
N ASP A 49 4.07 -14.70 -1.86
CA ASP A 49 2.86 -15.44 -2.16
C ASP A 49 1.63 -14.73 -1.57
N ILE A 50 0.54 -14.72 -2.33
CA ILE A 50 -0.74 -14.11 -1.96
C ILE A 50 -1.23 -14.63 -0.60
N GLY A 51 -0.98 -15.92 -0.30
CA GLY A 51 -1.37 -16.51 0.98
C GLY A 51 -0.70 -15.82 2.19
N ALA A 52 0.59 -15.48 2.07
CA ALA A 52 1.33 -14.82 3.14
C ALA A 52 0.87 -13.36 3.33
N VAL A 53 0.54 -12.66 2.23
CA VAL A 53 -0.03 -11.32 2.29
C VAL A 53 -1.40 -11.35 2.97
N GLN A 54 -2.27 -12.27 2.55
CA GLN A 54 -3.64 -12.39 3.07
C GLN A 54 -3.62 -12.64 4.58
N GLN A 55 -2.79 -13.57 5.04
CA GLN A 55 -2.68 -13.91 6.46
C GLN A 55 -2.14 -12.76 7.31
N ALA A 56 -1.20 -11.98 6.78
CA ALA A 56 -0.67 -10.80 7.48
C ALA A 56 -1.75 -9.73 7.65
N ILE A 57 -2.50 -9.42 6.58
CA ILE A 57 -3.60 -8.44 6.65
C ILE A 57 -4.73 -8.93 7.55
N GLU A 58 -5.11 -10.21 7.49
CA GLU A 58 -6.12 -10.79 8.38
C GLU A 58 -5.69 -10.72 9.86
N THR A 59 -4.42 -11.03 10.15
CA THR A 59 -3.87 -10.85 11.50
C THR A 59 -3.91 -9.38 11.91
N GLY A 60 -3.48 -8.47 11.05
CA GLY A 60 -3.45 -7.04 11.35
C GLY A 60 -4.83 -6.42 11.58
N THR A 61 -5.80 -6.74 10.74
CA THR A 61 -7.20 -6.30 10.88
C THR A 61 -7.83 -6.80 12.17
N SER A 62 -7.60 -8.07 12.54
CA SER A 62 -8.12 -8.63 13.81
C SER A 62 -7.60 -7.90 15.07
N GLN A 63 -6.41 -7.31 14.99
CA GLN A 63 -5.79 -6.57 16.11
C GLN A 63 -6.07 -5.06 16.08
N ALA A 64 -6.43 -4.52 14.92
CA ALA A 64 -6.66 -3.09 14.71
C ALA A 64 -7.86 -2.57 15.53
N GLY A 65 -8.91 -3.38 15.66
CA GLY A 65 -10.15 -3.01 16.34
C GLY A 65 -10.79 -1.75 15.70
N GLU A 66 -11.31 -0.85 16.52
CA GLU A 66 -11.95 0.40 16.08
C GLU A 66 -11.02 1.39 15.37
N MET A 67 -9.71 1.12 15.35
CA MET A 67 -8.76 1.99 14.69
C MET A 67 -8.51 1.62 13.22
N LEU A 68 -9.13 0.54 12.73
CA LEU A 68 -9.09 0.18 11.32
C LEU A 68 -9.85 1.21 10.49
N VAL A 69 -9.17 1.84 9.55
CA VAL A 69 -9.79 2.71 8.54
C VAL A 69 -10.18 1.86 7.33
N ASP A 70 -9.22 1.15 6.78
CA ASP A 70 -9.39 0.35 5.57
C ASP A 70 -8.31 -0.75 5.48
N SER A 71 -8.57 -1.77 4.70
CA SER A 71 -7.60 -2.83 4.40
C SER A 71 -7.74 -3.33 2.98
N LEU A 72 -6.61 -3.63 2.33
CA LEU A 72 -6.62 -4.09 0.95
C LEU A 72 -5.55 -5.15 0.72
N VAL A 73 -5.90 -6.18 -0.05
CA VAL A 73 -4.96 -7.14 -0.61
C VAL A 73 -5.11 -7.13 -2.13
N LEU A 74 -4.00 -6.97 -2.86
CA LEU A 74 -3.95 -7.03 -4.32
C LEU A 74 -2.98 -8.12 -4.73
N ALA A 75 -3.46 -9.18 -5.40
CA ALA A 75 -2.67 -10.38 -5.73
C ALA A 75 -1.76 -10.26 -6.97
N ASN A 76 -1.92 -9.20 -7.76
CA ASN A 76 -1.18 -9.02 -9.01
C ASN A 76 -1.02 -7.54 -9.33
N ILE A 77 -0.33 -6.79 -8.48
CA ILE A 77 -0.20 -5.34 -8.67
C ILE A 77 0.67 -5.04 -9.90
N HIS A 78 0.31 -4.02 -10.67
CA HIS A 78 1.10 -3.59 -11.80
C HIS A 78 2.48 -3.07 -11.33
N PRO A 79 3.60 -3.45 -11.98
CA PRO A 79 4.95 -3.11 -11.51
C PRO A 79 5.24 -1.62 -11.36
N SER A 80 4.56 -0.75 -12.09
CA SER A 80 4.73 0.71 -12.00
C SER A 80 4.11 1.33 -10.75
N VAL A 81 3.25 0.62 -10.03
CA VAL A 81 2.54 1.18 -8.86
C VAL A 81 3.46 1.27 -7.65
N LEU A 82 4.28 0.25 -7.39
CA LEU A 82 5.17 0.26 -6.21
C LEU A 82 6.19 1.43 -6.24
N PRO A 83 6.90 1.69 -7.37
CA PRO A 83 7.79 2.85 -7.44
C PRO A 83 7.04 4.18 -7.39
N ALA A 84 5.79 4.24 -7.88
CA ALA A 84 4.96 5.45 -7.78
C ALA A 84 4.54 5.77 -6.34
N ILE A 85 4.44 4.76 -5.46
CA ILE A 85 4.17 4.94 -4.03
C ILE A 85 5.42 5.40 -3.29
N SER A 86 6.56 4.73 -3.51
CA SER A 86 7.83 5.06 -2.82
C SER A 86 8.48 6.35 -3.33
N GLY A 87 8.10 6.83 -4.51
CA GLY A 87 8.72 7.99 -5.12
C GLY A 87 7.97 8.51 -6.34
N LEU A 88 8.66 8.53 -7.48
CA LEU A 88 8.16 9.04 -8.75
C LEU A 88 8.60 8.10 -9.87
N ASN A 89 7.70 7.83 -10.81
CA ASN A 89 8.08 7.23 -12.08
C ASN A 89 8.59 8.30 -13.05
N SER A 90 9.54 7.93 -13.91
CA SER A 90 10.01 8.79 -14.98
C SER A 90 8.90 9.05 -16.00
N VAL A 91 8.83 10.28 -16.49
CA VAL A 91 7.92 10.71 -17.54
C VAL A 91 8.75 11.20 -18.72
N ASP A 92 8.75 10.44 -19.81
CA ASP A 92 9.63 10.70 -20.95
C ASP A 92 9.19 11.92 -21.79
N LYS A 93 7.88 12.17 -21.85
CA LYS A 93 7.29 13.26 -22.65
C LYS A 93 6.20 13.98 -21.87
N ARG A 94 6.18 15.31 -21.96
CA ARG A 94 5.09 16.12 -21.40
C ARG A 94 3.85 15.98 -22.27
N GLN A 95 2.76 15.52 -21.68
CA GLN A 95 1.44 15.36 -22.31
C GLN A 95 0.37 15.84 -21.32
N ALA A 96 -0.87 15.39 -21.48
CA ALA A 96 -1.94 15.66 -20.52
C ALA A 96 -1.66 15.00 -19.16
N VAL A 97 -2.21 15.59 -18.08
CA VAL A 97 -2.13 15.08 -16.71
C VAL A 97 -3.53 14.89 -16.16
N GLY A 98 -3.78 13.76 -15.53
CA GLY A 98 -5.00 13.47 -14.77
C GLY A 98 -4.67 13.29 -13.29
N ILE A 99 -5.57 13.76 -12.41
CA ILE A 99 -5.46 13.59 -10.96
C ILE A 99 -6.74 12.91 -10.48
N VAL A 100 -6.58 11.87 -9.67
CA VAL A 100 -7.69 11.16 -9.02
C VAL A 100 -7.45 11.20 -7.52
N GLU A 101 -8.42 11.72 -6.78
CA GLU A 101 -8.40 11.78 -5.32
C GLU A 101 -9.40 10.78 -4.75
N THR A 102 -8.99 10.06 -3.70
CA THR A 102 -9.81 9.08 -2.99
C THR A 102 -9.75 9.33 -1.49
N TRP A 103 -10.76 8.85 -0.77
CA TRP A 103 -10.83 9.03 0.68
C TRP A 103 -9.81 8.16 1.45
N SER A 104 -9.60 6.92 1.02
CA SER A 104 -8.62 6.00 1.61
C SER A 104 -7.44 5.74 0.68
N VAL A 105 -6.30 5.37 1.26
CA VAL A 105 -5.10 4.99 0.50
C VAL A 105 -5.30 3.66 -0.22
N ALA A 106 -6.00 2.73 0.42
CA ALA A 106 -6.41 1.48 -0.20
C ALA A 106 -7.17 1.74 -1.51
N ALA A 107 -8.19 2.61 -1.49
CA ALA A 107 -8.93 2.99 -2.70
C ALA A 107 -8.02 3.64 -3.76
N CYS A 108 -7.09 4.51 -3.35
CA CYS A 108 -6.14 5.18 -4.25
C CYS A 108 -5.28 4.18 -5.02
N ILE A 109 -4.66 3.24 -4.30
CA ILE A 109 -3.78 2.23 -4.87
C ILE A 109 -4.58 1.28 -5.78
N SER A 110 -5.78 0.89 -5.37
CA SER A 110 -6.70 0.07 -6.16
C SER A 110 -7.13 0.76 -7.47
N ALA A 111 -7.35 2.08 -7.43
CA ALA A 111 -7.68 2.87 -8.60
C ALA A 111 -6.47 3.04 -9.53
N ALA A 112 -5.30 3.34 -8.98
CA ALA A 112 -4.04 3.48 -9.73
C ALA A 112 -3.68 2.19 -10.47
N ASP A 113 -3.77 1.03 -9.80
CA ASP A 113 -3.52 -0.29 -10.39
C ASP A 113 -4.50 -0.60 -11.54
N ARG A 114 -5.79 -0.31 -11.36
CA ARG A 114 -6.77 -0.47 -12.44
C ARG A 114 -6.53 0.48 -13.60
N ALA A 115 -6.15 1.72 -13.34
CA ALA A 115 -5.89 2.73 -14.37
C ALA A 115 -4.73 2.31 -15.29
N VAL A 116 -3.60 1.89 -14.71
CA VAL A 116 -2.43 1.46 -15.51
C VAL A 116 -2.65 0.14 -16.24
N LYS A 117 -3.54 -0.72 -15.75
CA LYS A 117 -3.90 -1.97 -16.45
C LYS A 117 -4.95 -1.76 -17.54
N GLY A 118 -5.86 -0.81 -17.36
CA GLY A 118 -6.96 -0.53 -18.28
C GLY A 118 -6.66 0.53 -19.34
N SER A 119 -5.52 1.21 -19.25
CA SER A 119 -5.17 2.30 -20.15
C SER A 119 -3.66 2.44 -20.37
N ASN A 120 -3.28 3.06 -21.48
CA ASN A 120 -1.88 3.34 -21.82
C ASN A 120 -1.44 4.68 -21.20
N VAL A 121 -1.32 4.71 -19.87
CA VAL A 121 -0.92 5.91 -19.11
C VAL A 121 0.33 5.63 -18.28
N THR A 122 1.17 6.66 -18.11
CA THR A 122 2.28 6.62 -17.17
C THR A 122 1.80 7.10 -15.81
N LEU A 123 1.69 6.18 -14.85
CA LEU A 123 1.42 6.55 -13.46
C LEU A 123 2.62 7.29 -12.88
N VAL A 124 2.49 8.58 -12.62
CA VAL A 124 3.61 9.41 -12.16
C VAL A 124 3.90 9.22 -10.67
N ARG A 125 2.85 9.30 -9.84
CA ARG A 125 2.95 9.28 -8.38
C ARG A 125 1.64 8.80 -7.77
N VAL A 126 1.73 8.10 -6.64
CA VAL A 126 0.65 7.94 -5.66
C VAL A 126 1.05 8.78 -4.44
N HIS A 127 0.25 9.80 -4.12
CA HIS A 127 0.50 10.64 -2.95
C HIS A 127 -0.51 10.32 -1.86
N MET A 128 0.00 9.96 -0.69
CA MET A 128 -0.82 9.64 0.49
C MET A 128 -0.89 10.90 1.35
N ALA A 129 -2.05 11.56 1.35
CA ALA A 129 -2.27 12.76 2.13
C ALA A 129 -2.89 12.39 3.49
N PHE A 130 -2.25 12.81 4.57
CA PHE A 130 -2.77 12.63 5.93
C PHE A 130 -3.48 13.90 6.39
N GLY A 131 -4.68 13.75 6.96
CA GLY A 131 -5.33 14.82 7.72
C GLY A 131 -6.24 15.77 6.94
N ILE A 132 -6.65 15.47 5.70
CA ILE A 132 -7.78 16.16 5.05
C ILE A 132 -9.10 15.65 5.65
N ARG A 133 -9.33 15.95 6.93
CA ARG A 133 -10.64 15.79 7.56
C ARG A 133 -11.36 17.12 7.46
N ARG A 134 -12.58 17.11 6.91
CA ARG A 134 -13.54 18.18 7.19
C ARG A 134 -14.02 18.08 8.63
#